data_AF-A0A7C9RFC7-F1
#
_entry.id   AF-A0A7C9RFC7-F1
#
_cell.length_a   1.000
_cell.length_b   1.000
_cell.length_c   1.000
_cell.angle_alpha   90.00
_cell.angle_beta   90.00
_cell.angle_gamma   90.00
#
_symmetry.space_group_name_H-M   'P 1'
#
loop_
_entity.id
_entity.type
_entity.pdbx_description
1 polymer ?
#
loop_
_entity_poly.entity_id
_entity_poly.type
_entity_poly.pdbx_seq_one_letter_code
_entity_poly.pdbx_strand_id
1 'polypeptide(L)'
;MTSSSDYTPPKIWTWTKPSGGAFANINRPISGATHDKDLPIGKHPLQLYSLGTPNGVKITIMLEELLALGHSGAEYDAWLIKISEGDQFGSGFVAVNPNSKIPALIDRSGAAPIRVFESGSILLYLAEKFDAFLPKDLPTRTETLNWLFWQMGSAPYLGGGFGHFYAYAPSKIEYAIDRFAMEVKRQLDVLDRRLADSDYLAGQEYTIDRQRISPSKGRVRAVT
;
A
#
# COMPACT_ATOMS: atom_id res chain seq x y z
N MET A 1 16.97 19.84 -37.90
CA MET A 1 15.53 19.87 -37.55
C MET A 1 15.06 18.44 -37.37
N THR A 2 15.04 17.92 -36.15
CA THR A 2 14.49 16.60 -35.85
C THR A 2 12.99 16.77 -35.62
N SER A 3 12.19 16.56 -36.65
CA SER A 3 10.74 16.46 -36.52
C SER A 3 10.41 15.16 -35.79
N SER A 4 10.27 15.19 -34.47
CA SER A 4 9.53 14.12 -33.80
C SER A 4 8.06 14.33 -34.16
N SER A 5 7.50 13.46 -34.99
CA SER A 5 6.05 13.41 -35.19
C SER A 5 5.39 13.12 -33.84
N ASP A 6 4.38 13.90 -33.46
CA ASP A 6 3.60 13.65 -32.24
C ASP A 6 3.01 12.23 -32.24
N TYR A 7 3.02 11.59 -31.09
CA TYR A 7 2.44 10.25 -30.94
C TYR A 7 0.91 10.32 -31.07
N THR A 8 0.36 9.52 -31.98
CA THR A 8 -1.09 9.34 -32.13
C THR A 8 -1.49 7.99 -31.52
N PRO A 9 -2.25 7.96 -30.40
CA PRO A 9 -2.76 6.71 -29.85
C PRO A 9 -3.62 5.94 -30.86
N PRO A 10 -3.52 4.60 -30.93
CA PRO A 10 -4.40 3.81 -31.79
C PRO A 10 -5.85 3.85 -31.27
N LYS A 11 -6.82 3.65 -32.16
CA LYS A 11 -8.26 3.58 -31.81
C LYS A 11 -8.55 2.51 -30.74
N ILE A 12 -7.83 1.39 -30.80
CA ILE A 12 -7.87 0.31 -29.83
C ILE A 12 -6.44 0.07 -29.38
N TRP A 13 -6.19 0.16 -28.07
CA TRP A 13 -4.87 -0.12 -27.52
C TRP A 13 -4.54 -1.60 -27.63
N THR A 14 -3.30 -1.91 -28.02
CA THR A 14 -2.78 -3.27 -28.15
C THR A 14 -1.42 -3.38 -27.48
N TRP A 15 -1.15 -4.50 -26.80
CA TRP A 15 0.13 -4.75 -26.16
C TRP A 15 1.19 -5.20 -27.18
N THR A 16 1.83 -4.23 -27.84
CA THR A 16 2.81 -4.49 -28.91
C THR A 16 4.27 -4.49 -28.42
N LYS A 17 4.52 -3.95 -27.23
CA LYS A 17 5.85 -3.88 -26.60
C LYS A 17 5.72 -4.11 -25.10
N PRO A 18 6.72 -4.74 -24.45
CA PRO A 18 6.82 -4.75 -23.00
C PRO A 18 6.77 -3.33 -22.43
N SER A 19 6.25 -3.17 -21.22
CA SER A 19 6.41 -1.91 -20.48
C SER A 19 7.91 -1.63 -20.35
N GLY A 20 8.37 -0.39 -20.57
CA GLY A 20 9.78 -0.05 -20.33
C GLY A 20 10.13 0.05 -18.85
N GLY A 21 11.41 0.03 -18.51
CA GLY A 21 11.91 0.29 -17.15
C GLY A 21 11.97 -0.94 -16.24
N ALA A 22 12.13 -0.71 -14.93
CA ALA A 22 12.47 -1.74 -13.95
C ALA A 22 11.41 -2.85 -13.74
N PHE A 23 10.17 -2.63 -14.19
CA PHE A 23 9.04 -3.55 -14.00
C PHE A 23 8.53 -4.18 -15.31
N ALA A 24 9.32 -4.09 -16.38
CA ALA A 24 9.01 -4.60 -17.71
C ALA A 24 8.63 -6.08 -17.73
N ASN A 25 9.31 -6.88 -16.90
CA ASN A 25 9.17 -8.33 -16.82
C ASN A 25 7.90 -8.80 -16.08
N ILE A 26 7.25 -7.91 -15.32
CA ILE A 26 6.09 -8.26 -14.48
C ILE A 26 4.79 -7.55 -14.88
N ASN A 27 4.87 -6.35 -15.48
CA ASN A 27 3.68 -5.59 -15.87
C ASN A 27 3.02 -6.21 -17.12
N ARG A 28 1.74 -6.55 -17.01
CA ARG A 28 0.97 -7.20 -18.08
C ARG A 28 -0.46 -6.63 -18.15
N PRO A 29 -1.12 -6.70 -19.32
CA PRO A 29 -2.50 -6.25 -19.48
C PRO A 29 -3.55 -7.28 -19.01
N ILE A 30 -3.11 -8.42 -18.46
CA ILE A 30 -3.96 -9.52 -17.98
C ILE A 30 -3.59 -9.88 -16.54
N SER A 31 -4.57 -10.35 -15.78
CA SER A 31 -4.41 -10.85 -14.42
C SER A 31 -4.31 -12.38 -14.38
N GLY A 32 -4.21 -12.93 -13.17
CA GLY A 32 -4.22 -14.37 -12.94
C GLY A 32 -2.83 -14.98 -12.72
N ALA A 33 -2.85 -16.24 -12.32
CA ALA A 33 -1.65 -16.99 -12.00
C ALA A 33 -0.82 -17.31 -13.26
N THR A 34 0.50 -17.35 -13.11
CA THR A 34 1.44 -17.74 -14.18
C THR A 34 2.11 -19.08 -13.95
N HIS A 35 2.07 -19.56 -12.71
CA HIS A 35 2.71 -20.80 -12.30
C HIS A 35 2.00 -21.35 -11.06
N ASP A 36 2.05 -22.66 -10.90
CA ASP A 36 1.57 -23.32 -9.69
C ASP A 36 2.60 -23.16 -8.58
N LYS A 37 2.17 -22.59 -7.46
CA LYS A 37 3.01 -22.37 -6.28
C LYS A 37 2.14 -22.23 -5.05
N ASP A 38 2.22 -23.22 -4.17
CA ASP A 38 1.59 -23.14 -2.86
C ASP A 38 2.32 -22.12 -1.97
N LEU A 39 1.57 -21.47 -1.10
CA LEU A 39 2.11 -20.55 -0.12
C LEU A 39 2.53 -21.33 1.15
N PRO A 40 3.69 -21.00 1.75
CA PRO A 40 4.06 -21.56 3.04
C PRO A 40 3.07 -21.11 4.13
N ILE A 41 2.88 -21.95 5.14
CA ILE A 41 2.02 -21.68 6.30
C ILE A 41 2.84 -22.00 7.54
N GLY A 42 2.97 -21.03 8.43
CA GLY A 42 3.69 -21.19 9.69
C GLY A 42 2.74 -21.54 10.85
N LYS A 43 3.23 -21.34 12.06
CA LYS A 43 2.53 -21.74 13.30
C LYS A 43 1.58 -20.67 13.84
N HIS A 44 1.73 -19.42 13.41
CA HIS A 44 1.03 -18.29 13.99
C HIS A 44 -0.35 -18.08 13.36
N PRO A 45 -1.31 -17.46 14.09
CA PRO A 45 -2.68 -17.29 13.59
C PRO A 45 -2.74 -16.42 12.33
N LEU A 46 -1.86 -15.43 12.19
CA LEU A 46 -1.86 -14.51 11.06
C LEU A 46 -0.72 -14.86 10.10
N GLN A 47 -1.04 -15.14 8.84
CA GLN A 47 -0.08 -15.41 7.78
C GLN A 47 0.00 -14.19 6.86
N LEU A 48 1.11 -13.45 6.91
CA LEU A 48 1.34 -12.25 6.10
C LEU A 48 2.24 -12.58 4.91
N TYR A 49 1.76 -12.39 3.69
CA TYR A 49 2.53 -12.53 2.46
C TYR A 49 2.84 -11.14 1.92
N SER A 50 4.09 -10.69 2.07
CA SER A 50 4.43 -9.28 1.92
C SER A 50 5.87 -9.03 1.49
N LEU A 51 6.20 -7.74 1.34
CA LEU A 51 7.53 -7.21 1.09
C LEU A 51 7.66 -5.87 1.82
N GLY A 52 8.86 -5.50 2.27
CA GLY A 52 9.18 -4.26 2.98
C GLY A 52 9.06 -2.97 2.14
N THR A 53 7.97 -2.83 1.40
CA THR A 53 7.54 -1.61 0.70
C THR A 53 6.66 -0.77 1.63
N PRO A 54 6.35 0.49 1.29
CA PRO A 54 5.46 1.31 2.11
C PRO A 54 4.09 0.68 2.40
N ASN A 55 3.54 -0.14 1.51
CA ASN A 55 2.28 -0.83 1.78
C ASN A 55 2.45 -2.04 2.71
N GLY A 56 3.58 -2.74 2.63
CA GLY A 56 3.85 -3.91 3.48
C GLY A 56 4.22 -3.52 4.91
N VAL A 57 5.03 -2.46 5.07
CA VAL A 57 5.47 -1.95 6.37
C VAL A 57 4.30 -1.50 7.24
N LYS A 58 3.22 -0.94 6.66
CA LYS A 58 1.98 -0.63 7.38
C LYS A 58 1.47 -1.80 8.21
N ILE A 59 1.51 -3.00 7.65
CA ILE A 59 0.91 -4.19 8.26
C ILE A 59 1.83 -4.75 9.34
N THR A 60 3.13 -4.85 9.07
CA THR A 60 4.08 -5.30 10.10
C THR A 60 4.08 -4.34 11.29
N ILE A 61 4.06 -3.03 11.04
CA ILE A 61 3.95 -2.03 12.12
C ILE A 61 2.65 -2.23 12.93
N MET A 62 1.50 -2.38 12.26
CA MET A 62 0.24 -2.62 12.96
C MET A 62 0.29 -3.86 13.85
N LEU A 63 0.87 -4.96 13.35
CA LEU A 63 1.00 -6.21 14.09
C LEU A 63 1.94 -6.06 15.29
N GLU A 64 3.11 -5.43 15.12
CA GLU A 64 4.04 -5.15 16.23
C GLU A 64 3.42 -4.26 17.30
N GLU A 65 2.59 -3.30 16.91
CA GLU A 65 1.93 -2.39 17.87
C GLU A 65 0.79 -3.07 18.62
N LEU A 66 0.07 -3.99 17.97
CA LEU A 66 -0.88 -4.87 18.65
C LEU A 66 -0.16 -5.80 19.65
N LEU A 67 0.99 -6.36 19.26
CA LEU A 67 1.81 -7.19 20.14
C LEU A 67 2.33 -6.38 21.34
N ALA A 68 2.74 -5.12 21.12
CA ALA A 68 3.17 -4.21 22.19
C ALA A 68 2.03 -3.87 23.17
N LEU A 69 0.77 -3.88 22.73
CA LEU A 69 -0.42 -3.76 23.58
C LEU A 69 -0.80 -5.09 24.28
N GLY A 70 -0.06 -6.17 24.05
CA GLY A 70 -0.28 -7.48 24.68
C GLY A 70 -1.29 -8.38 23.95
N HIS A 71 -1.70 -8.05 22.72
CA HIS A 71 -2.57 -8.89 21.93
C HIS A 71 -1.81 -10.09 21.35
N SER A 72 -1.68 -11.18 22.11
CA SER A 72 -0.99 -12.41 21.66
C SER A 72 -1.62 -13.06 20.40
N GLY A 73 -2.88 -12.77 20.10
CA GLY A 73 -3.53 -13.20 18.86
C GLY A 73 -3.00 -12.50 17.60
N ALA A 74 -2.20 -11.43 17.75
CA ALA A 74 -1.58 -10.70 16.65
C ALA A 74 -0.22 -11.29 16.20
N GLU A 75 0.23 -12.36 16.85
CA GLU A 75 1.39 -13.14 16.42
C GLU A 75 1.25 -13.58 14.96
N TYR A 76 2.33 -13.47 14.18
CA TYR A 76 2.28 -13.62 12.73
C TYR A 76 3.52 -14.27 12.14
N ASP A 77 3.33 -15.00 11.03
CA ASP A 77 4.40 -15.41 10.14
C ASP A 77 4.43 -14.46 8.93
N ALA A 78 5.53 -13.71 8.75
CA ALA A 78 5.72 -12.84 7.59
C ALA A 78 6.58 -13.50 6.51
N TRP A 79 5.94 -13.94 5.45
CA TRP A 79 6.53 -14.58 4.28
C TRP A 79 6.90 -13.55 3.21
N LEU A 80 8.15 -13.63 2.75
CA LEU A 80 8.66 -12.75 1.70
C LEU A 80 8.06 -13.11 0.33
N ILE A 81 7.49 -12.12 -0.35
CA ILE A 81 6.99 -12.19 -1.73
C ILE A 81 7.82 -11.23 -2.58
N LYS A 82 8.73 -11.77 -3.39
CA LYS A 82 9.63 -10.96 -4.21
C LYS A 82 8.93 -10.51 -5.50
N ILE A 83 8.33 -9.33 -5.45
CA ILE A 83 7.50 -8.83 -6.56
C ILE A 83 8.26 -8.67 -7.88
N SER A 84 9.58 -8.46 -7.84
CA SER A 84 10.45 -8.36 -9.02
C SER A 84 10.69 -9.71 -9.71
N GLU A 85 10.56 -10.81 -8.96
CA GLU A 85 10.71 -12.19 -9.45
C GLU A 85 9.36 -12.80 -9.87
N GLY A 86 8.24 -12.10 -9.64
CA GLY A 86 6.91 -12.53 -10.06
C GLY A 86 6.18 -13.46 -9.09
N ASP A 87 6.66 -13.58 -7.84
CA ASP A 87 6.04 -14.43 -6.79
C ASP A 87 4.54 -14.14 -6.58
N GLN A 88 4.12 -12.90 -6.76
CA GLN A 88 2.74 -12.45 -6.64
C GLN A 88 1.80 -13.07 -7.69
N PHE A 89 2.34 -13.73 -8.72
CA PHE A 89 1.57 -14.43 -9.74
C PHE A 89 1.53 -15.95 -9.53
N GLY A 90 2.04 -16.48 -8.41
CA GLY A 90 1.87 -17.89 -8.06
C GLY A 90 0.40 -18.20 -7.72
N SER A 91 -0.07 -19.40 -8.06
CA SER A 91 -1.47 -19.82 -7.84
C SER A 91 -1.95 -19.62 -6.38
N GLY A 92 -1.10 -19.94 -5.40
CA GLY A 92 -1.38 -19.71 -3.99
C GLY A 92 -1.53 -18.23 -3.63
N PHE A 93 -0.68 -17.35 -4.16
CA PHE A 93 -0.80 -15.90 -3.91
C PHE A 93 -2.06 -15.31 -4.55
N VAL A 94 -2.36 -15.69 -5.80
CA VAL A 94 -3.57 -15.24 -6.51
C VAL A 94 -4.85 -15.71 -5.81
N ALA A 95 -4.83 -16.89 -5.18
CA ALA A 95 -5.94 -17.36 -4.36
C ALA A 95 -6.20 -16.47 -3.13
N VAL A 96 -5.17 -15.84 -2.55
CA VAL A 96 -5.31 -14.87 -1.46
C VAL A 96 -5.70 -13.50 -1.99
N ASN A 97 -4.98 -13.00 -3.00
CA ASN A 97 -5.25 -11.71 -3.63
C ASN A 97 -5.27 -11.83 -5.16
N PRO A 98 -6.46 -11.80 -5.80
CA PRO A 98 -6.56 -11.88 -7.26
C PRO A 98 -5.95 -10.65 -7.98
N ASN A 99 -5.73 -9.54 -7.27
CA ASN A 99 -5.04 -8.35 -7.79
C ASN A 99 -3.51 -8.56 -7.91
N SER A 100 -2.97 -9.66 -7.38
CA SER A 100 -1.53 -9.96 -7.42
C SER A 100 -0.67 -8.81 -6.84
N LYS A 101 -1.09 -8.22 -5.72
CA LYS A 101 -0.34 -7.17 -5.01
C LYS A 101 -0.15 -7.53 -3.54
N ILE A 102 1.03 -7.21 -3.01
CA ILE A 102 1.28 -7.21 -1.58
C ILE A 102 0.79 -5.90 -0.94
N PRO A 103 0.53 -5.88 0.37
CA PRO A 103 0.42 -7.04 1.27
C PRO A 103 -0.87 -7.84 1.06
N ALA A 104 -0.81 -9.13 1.41
CA ALA A 104 -1.98 -10.00 1.52
C ALA A 104 -1.86 -10.82 2.82
N LEU A 105 -2.96 -10.99 3.54
CA LEU A 105 -3.01 -11.66 4.85
C LEU A 105 -4.05 -12.78 4.83
N ILE A 106 -3.74 -13.89 5.50
CA ILE A 106 -4.71 -14.94 5.84
C ILE A 106 -4.79 -15.02 7.36
N ASP A 107 -5.97 -14.77 7.92
CA ASP A 107 -6.27 -15.08 9.32
C ASP A 107 -6.72 -16.54 9.45
N ARG A 108 -5.99 -17.32 10.24
CA ARG A 108 -6.22 -18.74 10.53
C ARG A 108 -6.62 -19.00 11.98
N SER A 109 -6.98 -17.97 12.74
CA SER A 109 -7.40 -18.08 14.15
C SER A 109 -8.80 -18.68 14.34
N GLY A 110 -9.64 -18.66 13.30
CA GLY A 110 -11.00 -19.19 13.33
C GLY A 110 -11.14 -20.59 12.73
N ALA A 111 -12.39 -21.09 12.68
CA ALA A 111 -12.71 -22.40 12.11
C ALA A 111 -12.39 -22.52 10.61
N ALA A 112 -12.43 -21.40 9.88
CA ALA A 112 -12.08 -21.31 8.47
C ALA A 112 -11.15 -20.12 8.22
N PRO A 113 -10.14 -20.24 7.34
CA PRO A 113 -9.25 -19.14 7.02
C PRO A 113 -9.97 -17.97 6.33
N ILE A 114 -9.64 -16.74 6.72
CA ILE A 114 -10.17 -15.50 6.12
C ILE A 114 -9.03 -14.81 5.37
N ARG A 115 -9.19 -14.61 4.05
CA ARG A 115 -8.25 -13.82 3.24
C ARG A 115 -8.60 -12.33 3.32
N VAL A 116 -7.58 -11.50 3.50
CA VAL A 116 -7.70 -10.03 3.56
C VAL A 116 -6.58 -9.43 2.72
N PHE A 117 -6.91 -8.57 1.76
CA PHE A 117 -5.95 -7.91 0.87
C PHE A 117 -6.32 -6.44 0.71
N GLU A 118 -5.39 -5.65 0.16
CA GLU A 118 -5.32 -4.19 0.28
C GLU A 118 -4.89 -3.73 1.68
N SER A 119 -3.82 -2.94 1.76
CA SER A 119 -3.24 -2.57 3.06
C SER A 119 -4.23 -1.82 3.97
N GLY A 120 -5.10 -0.98 3.41
CA GLY A 120 -6.13 -0.28 4.18
C GLY A 120 -7.20 -1.23 4.74
N SER A 121 -7.58 -2.25 3.98
CA SER A 121 -8.52 -3.27 4.45
C SER A 121 -7.90 -4.15 5.54
N ILE A 122 -6.62 -4.51 5.42
CA ILE A 122 -5.92 -5.27 6.46
C ILE A 122 -5.80 -4.45 7.76
N LEU A 123 -5.45 -3.15 7.67
CA LEU A 123 -5.41 -2.26 8.84
C LEU A 123 -6.77 -2.19 9.55
N LEU A 124 -7.84 -1.94 8.79
CA LEU A 124 -9.20 -1.89 9.33
C LEU A 124 -9.61 -3.22 9.97
N TYR A 125 -9.33 -4.35 9.28
CA TYR A 125 -9.63 -5.69 9.78
C TYR A 125 -8.94 -5.98 11.12
N LEU A 126 -7.63 -5.68 11.21
CA LEU A 126 -6.87 -5.89 12.44
C LEU A 126 -7.35 -4.97 13.57
N ALA A 127 -7.66 -3.71 13.27
CA ALA A 127 -8.20 -2.78 14.25
C ALA A 127 -9.54 -3.25 14.84
N GLU A 128 -10.45 -3.74 13.99
CA GLU A 128 -11.73 -4.29 14.44
C GLU A 128 -11.58 -5.61 15.19
N LYS A 129 -10.71 -6.50 14.70
CA LYS A 129 -10.47 -7.82 15.31
C LYS A 129 -9.96 -7.70 16.75
N PHE A 130 -9.05 -6.76 16.99
CA PHE A 130 -8.39 -6.58 18.29
C PHE A 130 -8.95 -5.42 19.11
N ASP A 131 -9.94 -4.70 18.59
CA ASP A 131 -10.57 -3.55 19.24
C ASP A 131 -9.55 -2.46 19.63
N ALA A 132 -8.63 -2.16 18.71
CA ALA A 132 -7.49 -1.27 18.94
C ALA A 132 -7.24 -0.34 17.74
N PHE A 133 -6.72 0.86 18.01
CA PHE A 133 -6.33 1.86 17.00
C PHE A 133 -7.45 2.36 16.07
N LEU A 134 -8.72 2.13 16.43
CA LEU A 134 -9.88 2.65 15.73
C LEU A 134 -10.97 3.05 16.74
N PRO A 135 -11.29 4.35 16.85
CA PRO A 135 -12.31 4.81 17.78
C PRO A 135 -13.69 4.17 17.54
N LYS A 136 -14.48 4.10 18.61
CA LYS A 136 -15.84 3.51 18.59
C LYS A 136 -16.93 4.53 18.38
N ASP A 137 -16.72 5.77 18.83
CA ASP A 137 -17.69 6.83 18.62
C ASP A 137 -17.77 7.17 17.12
N LEU A 138 -19.00 7.35 16.63
CA LEU A 138 -19.24 7.57 15.21
C LEU A 138 -18.43 8.75 14.64
N PRO A 139 -18.33 9.92 15.32
CA PRO A 139 -17.58 11.05 14.79
C PRO A 139 -16.09 10.76 14.58
N THR A 140 -15.36 10.32 15.61
CA THR A 140 -13.90 10.11 15.50
C THR A 140 -13.56 8.91 14.64
N ARG A 141 -14.41 7.87 14.67
CA ARG A 141 -14.28 6.73 13.76
C ARG A 141 -14.41 7.17 12.31
N THR A 142 -15.40 8.01 12.00
CA THR A 142 -15.61 8.52 10.64
C THR A 142 -14.41 9.33 10.18
N GLU A 143 -13.86 10.19 11.03
CA GLU A 143 -12.68 10.99 10.69
C GLU A 143 -11.44 10.10 10.45
N THR A 144 -11.24 9.07 11.27
CA THR A 144 -10.19 8.06 11.05
C THR A 144 -10.32 7.40 9.68
N LEU A 145 -11.54 7.01 9.31
CA LEU A 145 -11.80 6.38 8.02
C LEU A 145 -11.61 7.36 6.86
N ASN A 146 -11.98 8.64 7.01
CA ASN A 146 -11.73 9.67 5.99
C ASN A 146 -10.25 9.72 5.62
N TRP A 147 -9.36 9.77 6.63
CA TRP A 147 -7.91 9.81 6.40
C TRP A 147 -7.33 8.50 5.90
N LEU A 148 -7.83 7.35 6.37
CA LEU A 148 -7.43 6.04 5.85
C LEU A 148 -7.77 5.91 4.35
N PHE A 149 -8.99 6.26 3.96
CA PHE A 149 -9.42 6.22 2.56
C PHE A 149 -8.73 7.29 1.72
N TRP A 150 -8.48 8.49 2.27
CA TRP A 150 -7.63 9.49 1.61
C TRP A 150 -6.25 8.90 1.30
N GLN A 151 -5.63 8.20 2.25
CA GLN A 151 -4.31 7.59 2.08
C GLN A 151 -4.31 6.51 0.99
N MET A 152 -5.36 5.68 0.93
CA MET A 152 -5.54 4.69 -0.14
C MET A 152 -5.73 5.33 -1.52
N GLY A 153 -6.44 6.46 -1.60
CA GLY A 153 -6.66 7.19 -2.86
C GLY A 153 -5.48 8.05 -3.30
N SER A 154 -4.66 8.55 -2.36
CA SER A 154 -3.57 9.49 -2.64
C SER A 154 -2.25 8.80 -2.97
N ALA A 155 -1.93 7.67 -2.30
CA ALA A 155 -0.69 6.94 -2.49
C ALA A 155 -0.37 6.50 -3.94
N PRO A 156 -1.36 6.14 -4.79
CA PRO A 156 -1.10 5.85 -6.20
C PRO A 156 -0.45 7.00 -6.96
N TYR A 157 -0.75 8.26 -6.62
CA TYR A 157 -0.10 9.43 -7.24
C TYR A 157 1.36 9.58 -6.80
N LEU A 158 1.66 9.26 -5.54
CA LEU A 158 3.03 9.29 -5.02
C LEU A 158 3.88 8.16 -5.59
N GLY A 159 3.42 6.91 -5.52
CA GLY A 159 4.19 5.75 -5.96
C GLY A 159 4.10 5.50 -7.47
N GLY A 160 2.88 5.31 -7.98
CA GLY A 160 2.61 4.95 -9.37
C GLY A 160 2.70 6.13 -10.35
N GLY A 161 2.56 7.35 -9.86
CA GLY A 161 2.81 8.59 -10.60
C GLY A 161 4.25 9.07 -10.40
N PHE A 162 4.46 9.89 -9.36
CA PHE A 162 5.72 10.58 -9.14
C PHE A 162 6.91 9.62 -9.04
N GLY A 163 6.85 8.61 -8.17
CA GLY A 163 7.92 7.62 -8.00
C GLY A 163 8.26 6.89 -9.30
N HIS A 164 7.25 6.48 -10.07
CA HIS A 164 7.47 5.85 -11.37
C HIS A 164 8.20 6.78 -12.35
N PHE A 165 7.64 7.94 -12.66
CA PHE A 165 8.22 8.85 -13.67
C PHE A 165 9.53 9.51 -13.21
N TYR A 166 9.70 9.72 -11.91
CA TYR A 166 10.89 10.34 -11.35
C TYR A 166 12.04 9.34 -11.18
N ALA A 167 11.80 8.10 -10.75
CA ALA A 167 12.86 7.15 -10.40
C ALA A 167 12.99 5.96 -11.35
N TYR A 168 11.89 5.41 -11.88
CA TYR A 168 11.90 4.10 -12.56
C TYR A 168 11.71 4.14 -14.08
N ALA A 169 11.08 5.19 -14.60
CA ALA A 169 10.87 5.34 -16.03
C ALA A 169 12.22 5.41 -16.76
N PRO A 170 12.38 4.72 -17.91
CA PRO A 170 13.65 4.65 -18.65
C PRO A 170 14.03 5.99 -19.28
N SER A 171 13.09 6.92 -19.41
CA SER A 171 13.29 8.27 -19.89
C SER A 171 12.57 9.27 -18.98
N LYS A 172 13.09 10.50 -18.89
CA LYS A 172 12.47 11.58 -18.13
C LYS A 172 11.46 12.30 -19.02
N ILE A 173 10.20 12.30 -18.58
CA ILE A 173 9.09 12.95 -19.28
C ILE A 173 8.68 14.15 -18.43
N GLU A 174 9.16 15.34 -18.79
CA GLU A 174 8.98 16.59 -18.03
C GLU A 174 7.52 16.81 -17.62
N TYR A 175 6.59 16.77 -18.59
CA TYR A 175 5.16 16.92 -18.32
C TYR A 175 4.62 15.94 -17.26
N ALA A 176 5.04 14.67 -17.31
CA ALA A 176 4.57 13.66 -16.37
C ALA A 176 5.18 13.89 -14.97
N ILE A 177 6.49 14.18 -14.92
CA ILE A 177 7.19 14.48 -13.67
C ILE A 177 6.55 15.70 -13.00
N ASP A 178 6.36 16.80 -13.71
CA ASP A 178 5.79 18.03 -13.17
C ASP A 178 4.36 17.83 -12.67
N ARG A 179 3.53 17.14 -13.45
CA ARG A 179 2.14 16.83 -13.05
C ARG A 179 2.09 16.09 -11.71
N PHE A 180 2.88 15.02 -11.56
CA PHE A 180 2.83 14.22 -10.35
C PHE A 180 3.64 14.81 -9.19
N ALA A 181 4.71 15.56 -9.46
CA ALA A 181 5.43 16.31 -8.43
C ALA A 181 4.54 17.39 -7.81
N MET A 182 3.78 18.11 -8.64
CA MET A 182 2.82 19.12 -8.16
C MET A 182 1.74 18.49 -7.27
N GLU A 183 1.16 17.37 -7.68
CA GLU A 183 0.16 16.65 -6.87
C GLU A 183 0.76 16.12 -5.56
N VAL A 184 1.96 15.53 -5.59
CA VAL A 184 2.63 15.07 -4.36
C VAL A 184 2.91 16.23 -3.41
N LYS A 185 3.36 17.38 -3.91
CA LYS A 185 3.56 18.58 -3.07
C LYS A 185 2.23 19.07 -2.47
N ARG A 186 1.13 19.03 -3.23
CA ARG A 186 -0.20 19.36 -2.71
C ARG A 186 -0.64 18.38 -1.62
N GLN A 187 -0.39 17.08 -1.79
CA GLN A 187 -0.69 16.08 -0.75
C GLN A 187 0.12 16.32 0.52
N LEU A 188 1.41 16.66 0.40
CA LEU A 188 2.24 17.04 1.54
C LEU A 188 1.73 18.30 2.22
N ASP A 189 1.25 19.29 1.47
CA ASP A 189 0.65 20.51 2.03
C ASP A 189 -0.66 20.23 2.77
N VAL A 190 -1.53 19.34 2.26
CA VAL A 190 -2.74 18.89 2.98
C VAL A 190 -2.38 18.30 4.35
N LEU A 191 -1.34 17.46 4.39
CA LEU A 191 -0.88 16.82 5.61
C LEU A 191 -0.25 17.82 6.58
N ASP A 192 0.60 18.73 6.09
CA ASP A 192 1.23 19.78 6.88
C ASP A 192 0.19 20.68 7.54
N ARG A 193 -0.78 21.16 6.76
CA ARG A 193 -1.88 21.98 7.27
C ARG A 193 -2.73 21.26 8.30
N ARG A 194 -3.07 19.98 8.06
CA ARG A 194 -3.85 19.20 9.03
C ARG A 194 -3.10 19.03 10.34
N LEU A 195 -1.83 18.68 10.26
CA LEU A 195 -1.02 18.38 11.43
C LEU A 195 -0.54 19.64 12.17
N ALA A 196 -0.62 20.81 11.54
CA ALA A 196 -0.45 22.09 12.24
C ALA A 196 -1.55 22.33 13.30
N ASP A 197 -2.74 21.77 13.09
CA ASP A 197 -3.91 21.95 13.97
C ASP A 197 -4.20 20.72 14.86
N SER A 198 -3.48 19.62 14.69
CA SER A 198 -3.78 18.33 15.35
C SER A 198 -2.54 17.44 15.47
N ASP A 199 -2.36 16.77 16.61
CA ASP A 199 -1.20 15.89 16.85
C ASP A 199 -1.15 14.68 15.88
N TYR A 200 -2.33 14.21 15.47
CA TYR A 200 -2.55 13.16 14.47
C TYR A 200 -3.61 13.57 13.45
N LEU A 201 -3.67 12.86 12.33
CA LEU A 201 -4.60 13.15 11.24
C LEU A 201 -6.07 13.05 11.69
N ALA A 202 -6.47 11.98 12.38
CA ALA A 202 -7.84 11.83 12.88
C ALA A 202 -8.16 12.58 14.19
N GLY A 203 -7.19 13.26 14.83
CA GLY A 203 -7.41 13.97 16.09
C GLY A 203 -6.23 13.88 17.05
N GLN A 204 -6.53 13.73 18.34
CA GLN A 204 -5.51 13.70 19.41
C GLN A 204 -4.95 12.30 19.69
N GLU A 205 -5.61 11.26 19.19
CA GLU A 205 -5.23 9.87 19.44
C GLU A 205 -4.55 9.23 18.23
N TYR A 206 -3.74 8.23 18.53
CA TYR A 206 -3.04 7.43 17.56
C TYR A 206 -3.98 6.39 16.92
N THR A 207 -4.22 6.47 15.61
CA THR A 207 -5.12 5.53 14.91
C THR A 207 -4.50 4.93 13.63
N ILE A 208 -5.22 4.00 12.99
CA ILE A 208 -4.76 3.27 11.79
C ILE A 208 -4.46 4.12 10.56
N ASP A 209 -4.90 5.38 10.52
CA ASP A 209 -4.60 6.35 9.46
C ASP A 209 -3.15 6.92 9.51
N ARG A 210 -2.42 6.61 10.60
CA ARG A 210 -0.99 6.82 10.88
C ARG A 210 -0.28 7.89 10.02
N GLN A 211 -0.28 9.14 10.47
CA GLN A 211 0.83 10.09 10.26
C GLN A 211 0.97 11.00 11.50
N ARG A 212 2.21 11.27 11.94
CA ARG A 212 2.51 12.08 13.14
C ARG A 212 3.51 13.20 12.81
N ILE A 213 3.32 14.38 13.42
CA ILE A 213 4.38 15.39 13.54
C ILE A 213 5.31 15.05 14.71
N SER A 214 6.62 15.03 14.45
CA SER A 214 7.63 15.15 15.51
C SER A 214 7.86 16.64 15.80
N PRO A 215 7.70 17.13 17.05
CA PRO A 215 7.81 18.55 17.39
C PRO A 215 9.19 19.18 17.09
N SER A 216 10.23 18.36 16.93
CA SER A 216 11.55 18.85 16.54
C SER A 216 11.78 18.67 15.04
N LYS A 217 11.90 19.83 14.35
CA LYS A 217 12.40 20.01 12.97
C LYS A 217 11.40 19.85 11.82
N GLY A 218 10.24 20.53 11.85
CA GLY A 218 9.49 20.96 10.64
C GLY A 218 9.46 19.99 9.44
N ARG A 219 9.38 18.68 9.71
CA ARG A 219 9.42 17.60 8.73
C ARG A 219 8.25 16.71 9.06
N VAL A 220 7.27 16.67 8.16
CA VAL A 220 6.29 15.59 8.08
C VAL A 220 7.09 14.30 7.93
N ARG A 221 7.20 13.52 9.00
CA ARG A 221 7.65 12.14 8.90
C ARG A 221 6.41 11.33 8.53
N ALA A 222 6.14 11.26 7.23
CA ALA A 222 5.37 10.14 6.72
C ALA A 222 6.19 8.89 7.07
N VAL A 223 5.75 8.14 8.07
CA VAL A 223 6.28 6.80 8.30
C VAL A 223 5.70 5.95 7.18
N THR A 224 6.35 6.02 6.02
CA THR A 224 6.17 5.08 4.90
C THR A 224 6.92 3.81 5.19
#